data_AF-A0A535LUM1-F1
#
_entry.id   AF-A0A535LUM1-F1
#
_cell.length_a   1.000
_cell.length_b   1.000
_cell.length_c   1.000
_cell.angle_alpha   90.00
_cell.angle_beta   90.00
_cell.angle_gamma   90.00
#
_symmetry.space_group_name_H-M   'P 1'
#
loop_
_entity.id
_entity.type
_entity.pdbx_description
1 polymer ?
#
loop_
_entity_poly.entity_id
_entity_poly.type
_entity_poly.pdbx_seq_one_letter_code
_entity_poly.pdbx_strand_id
1 'polypeptide(L)'
;MLTVSDAASAVSFYQQAFAAREIHRNTYPNGRIVVEMAIAEARFRVADEAPEAGNLSPKTLNGTSVRINLFVSDPDAVAARAIRAGAIEVASIQDQDYGL
;
A
#
# COMPACT_ATOMS: atom_id res chain seq x y z
N MET A 1 5.04 -1.03 -8.60
CA MET A 1 3.94 -2.02 -8.54
C MET A 1 4.03 -2.70 -7.19
N LEU A 2 2.94 -2.77 -6.44
CA LEU A 2 2.82 -3.51 -5.19
C LEU A 2 2.05 -4.79 -5.48
N THR A 3 2.73 -5.92 -5.43
CA THR A 3 2.11 -7.23 -5.67
C THR A 3 1.69 -7.83 -4.33
N VAL A 4 0.44 -8.25 -4.21
CA VAL A 4 -0.15 -8.77 -2.98
C VAL A 4 -0.98 -10.02 -3.28
N SER A 5 -1.23 -10.85 -2.27
CA SER A 5 -2.07 -12.06 -2.46
C SER A 5 -3.57 -11.73 -2.61
N ASP A 6 -3.98 -10.53 -2.21
CA ASP A 6 -5.35 -10.00 -2.36
C ASP A 6 -5.31 -8.48 -2.55
N ALA A 7 -5.42 -8.05 -3.81
CA ALA A 7 -5.38 -6.66 -4.18
C ALA A 7 -6.65 -5.89 -3.82
N ALA A 8 -7.81 -6.53 -3.76
CA ALA A 8 -9.05 -5.86 -3.38
C ALA A 8 -9.01 -5.43 -1.90
N SER A 9 -8.52 -6.32 -1.04
CA SER A 9 -8.29 -6.01 0.38
C SER A 9 -7.21 -4.95 0.55
N ALA A 10 -6.12 -5.02 -0.20
CA ALA A 10 -5.06 -4.01 -0.15
C ALA A 10 -5.55 -2.63 -0.62
N VAL A 11 -6.35 -2.55 -1.69
CA VAL A 11 -6.97 -1.30 -2.15
C VAL A 11 -7.84 -0.69 -1.06
N SER A 12 -8.69 -1.50 -0.42
CA SER A 12 -9.54 -1.06 0.69
C SER A 12 -8.71 -0.53 1.86
N PHE A 13 -7.62 -1.21 2.20
CA PHE A 13 -6.67 -0.75 3.22
C PHE A 13 -6.06 0.60 2.85
N TYR A 14 -5.53 0.78 1.63
CA TYR A 14 -4.92 2.05 1.23
C TYR A 14 -5.92 3.22 1.21
N GLN A 15 -7.17 2.97 0.83
CA GLN A 15 -8.25 3.95 0.92
C GLN A 15 -8.49 4.38 2.38
N GLN A 16 -8.61 3.42 3.30
CA GLN A 16 -8.91 3.71 4.70
C GLN A 16 -7.71 4.31 5.44
N ALA A 17 -6.52 3.74 5.26
CA ALA A 17 -5.31 4.08 5.99
C ALA A 17 -4.67 5.40 5.51
N PHE A 18 -4.62 5.61 4.20
CA PHE A 18 -3.84 6.70 3.60
C PHE A 18 -4.69 7.68 2.78
N ALA A 19 -6.02 7.56 2.84
CA ALA A 19 -6.95 8.30 1.98
C ALA A 19 -6.58 8.19 0.49
N ALA A 20 -6.04 7.02 0.09
CA ALA A 20 -5.69 6.79 -1.29
C ALA A 20 -6.96 6.77 -2.15
N ARG A 21 -6.92 7.41 -3.31
CA ARG A 21 -8.00 7.37 -4.30
C ARG A 21 -7.69 6.35 -5.38
N GLU A 22 -8.72 5.63 -5.80
CA GLU A 22 -8.65 4.79 -6.99
C GLU A 22 -8.69 5.67 -8.24
N ILE A 23 -7.74 5.47 -9.14
CA ILE A 23 -7.61 6.20 -10.41
C ILE A 23 -8.17 5.38 -11.56
N HIS A 24 -7.78 4.10 -11.58
CA HIS A 24 -8.11 3.17 -12.65
C HIS A 24 -8.08 1.75 -12.12
N ARG A 25 -8.97 0.90 -12.61
CA ARG A 25 -9.05 -0.52 -12.26
C ARG A 25 -9.16 -1.37 -13.50
N ASN A 26 -8.30 -2.38 -13.59
CA ASN A 26 -8.41 -3.47 -14.53
C ASN A 26 -8.78 -4.74 -13.77
N THR A 27 -9.85 -5.41 -14.20
CA THR A 27 -10.26 -6.73 -13.69
C THR A 27 -10.11 -7.73 -14.82
N TYR A 28 -9.37 -8.80 -14.58
CA TYR A 28 -9.14 -9.88 -15.54
C TYR A 28 -10.24 -10.95 -15.44
N PRO A 29 -10.45 -11.78 -16.48
CA PRO A 29 -11.48 -12.82 -16.48
C PRO A 29 -11.37 -13.84 -15.33
N ASN A 30 -10.16 -14.05 -14.80
CA ASN A 30 -9.91 -14.93 -13.66
C ASN A 30 -10.20 -14.24 -12.30
N GLY A 31 -10.72 -13.02 -12.29
CA GLY A 31 -11.07 -12.25 -11.11
C GLY A 31 -9.91 -11.44 -10.51
N ARG A 32 -8.67 -11.63 -10.95
CA ARG A 32 -7.53 -10.84 -10.48
C ARG A 32 -7.65 -9.39 -10.94
N ILE A 33 -7.09 -8.47 -10.16
CA ILE A 33 -7.13 -7.04 -10.43
C ILE A 33 -5.75 -6.41 -10.46
N VAL A 34 -5.66 -5.32 -11.22
CA VAL A 34 -4.58 -4.32 -11.15
C VAL A 34 -5.23 -2.96 -11.01
N VAL A 35 -4.89 -2.24 -9.95
CA VAL A 35 -5.49 -0.95 -9.61
C VAL A 35 -4.41 0.12 -9.51
N GLU A 36 -4.61 1.22 -10.24
CA GLU A 36 -3.83 2.44 -10.06
C GLU A 36 -4.47 3.27 -8.95
N MET A 37 -3.67 3.59 -7.94
CA MET A 37 -4.05 4.35 -6.76
C MET A 37 -3.22 5.62 -6.69
N ALA A 38 -3.74 6.64 -6.02
CA ALA A 38 -2.96 7.82 -5.68
C ALA A 38 -3.19 8.27 -4.25
N ILE A 39 -2.11 8.70 -3.58
CA ILE A 39 -2.18 9.48 -2.34
C ILE A 39 -1.77 10.89 -2.74
N ALA A 40 -2.71 11.83 -2.66
CA ALA A 40 -2.59 13.14 -3.30
C ALA A 40 -2.22 12.99 -4.80
N GLU A 41 -1.04 13.48 -5.19
CA GLU A 41 -0.49 13.39 -6.55
C GLU A 41 0.41 12.17 -6.77
N ALA A 42 0.86 11.52 -5.69
CA ALA A 42 1.76 10.37 -5.77
C ALA A 42 0.99 9.12 -6.20
N ARG A 43 1.30 8.61 -7.40
CA ARG A 43 0.64 7.43 -7.99
C ARG A 43 1.43 6.16 -7.74
N PHE A 44 0.71 5.07 -7.50
CA PHE A 44 1.25 3.72 -7.40
C PHE A 44 0.24 2.71 -7.92
N ARG A 45 0.68 1.46 -8.13
CA ARG A 45 -0.20 0.37 -8.56
C ARG A 45 -0.19 -0.76 -7.56
N VAL A 46 -1.35 -1.35 -7.33
CA VAL A 46 -1.56 -2.56 -6.53
C VAL A 46 -2.09 -3.65 -7.45
N ALA A 47 -1.56 -4.87 -7.35
CA ALA A 47 -1.92 -5.97 -8.21
C ALA A 47 -1.99 -7.28 -7.44
N ASP A 48 -2.91 -8.15 -7.82
CA ASP A 48 -2.89 -9.54 -7.36
C ASP A 48 -1.62 -10.23 -7.86
N GLU A 49 -1.10 -11.15 -7.06
CA GLU A 49 0.00 -12.00 -7.47
C GLU A 49 -0.40 -12.92 -8.63
N ALA A 50 0.57 -13.14 -9.51
CA ALA A 50 0.46 -14.01 -10.68
C ALA A 50 1.72 -14.89 -10.74
N PRO A 51 1.77 -15.98 -9.95
CA PRO A 51 2.96 -16.84 -9.87
C PRO A 51 3.36 -17.43 -11.22
N GLU A 52 2.38 -17.72 -12.08
CA GLU A 52 2.61 -18.24 -13.42
C GLU A 52 3.34 -17.24 -14.35
N ALA A 53 3.31 -15.95 -14.01
CA ALA A 53 4.03 -14.89 -14.70
C ALA A 53 5.26 -14.39 -13.92
N GLY A 54 5.66 -15.08 -12.85
CA GLY A 54 6.76 -14.67 -11.98
C GLY A 54 6.48 -13.44 -11.10
N ASN A 55 5.22 -12.99 -11.01
CA ASN A 55 4.83 -11.84 -10.21
C ASN A 55 4.37 -12.31 -8.81
N LEU A 56 5.30 -12.31 -7.84
CA LEU A 56 5.09 -12.90 -6.52
C LEU A 56 4.85 -11.82 -5.45
N SER A 57 3.96 -12.11 -4.49
CA SER A 57 3.73 -11.23 -3.34
C SER A 57 4.81 -11.38 -2.26
N PRO A 58 4.98 -10.39 -1.37
CA PRO A 58 5.77 -10.50 -0.13
C PRO A 58 5.46 -11.76 0.68
N LYS A 59 4.18 -12.15 0.73
CA LYS A 59 3.72 -13.34 1.45
C LYS A 59 4.28 -14.62 0.82
N THR A 60 4.22 -14.73 -0.51
CA THR A 60 4.78 -15.88 -1.25
C THR A 60 6.30 -15.93 -1.16
N LEU A 61 6.96 -14.77 -1.13
CA LEU A 61 8.42 -14.67 -0.95
C LEU A 61 8.89 -14.84 0.50
N ASN A 62 7.97 -14.91 1.47
CA ASN A 62 8.28 -14.88 2.90
C ASN A 62 9.25 -13.73 3.28
N GLY A 63 8.99 -12.54 2.75
CA GLY A 63 9.89 -11.39 2.92
C GLY A 63 9.22 -10.06 2.63
N THR A 64 9.99 -8.98 2.70
CA THR A 64 9.53 -7.64 2.32
C THR A 64 10.01 -7.33 0.91
N SER A 65 9.10 -7.05 -0.02
CA SER A 65 9.48 -6.73 -1.40
C SER A 65 9.87 -5.27 -1.61
N VAL A 66 9.38 -4.37 -0.75
CA VAL A 66 9.60 -2.92 -0.86
C VAL A 66 9.36 -2.23 0.47
N ARG A 67 10.08 -1.12 0.70
CA ARG A 67 9.78 -0.11 1.73
C ARG A 67 9.43 1.20 1.02
N ILE A 68 8.38 1.88 1.47
CA ILE A 68 7.92 3.16 0.91
C ILE A 68 8.10 4.23 1.98
N ASN A 69 8.70 5.36 1.61
CA ASN A 69 8.71 6.55 2.44
C ASN A 69 7.62 7.50 1.90
N LEU A 70 6.66 7.84 2.74
CA LEU A 70 5.55 8.73 2.40
C LEU A 70 5.77 10.07 3.11
N PHE A 71 6.01 11.12 2.33
CA PHE A 71 6.18 12.48 2.83
C PHE A 71 4.81 13.16 2.89
N VAL A 72 4.43 13.63 4.08
CA VAL A 72 3.15 14.28 4.36
C VAL A 72 3.36 15.42 5.34
N SER A 73 2.47 16.40 5.33
CA SER A 73 2.54 17.54 6.24
C SER A 73 2.20 17.21 7.69
N ASP A 74 1.50 16.08 7.92
CA ASP A 74 1.05 15.65 9.24
C ASP A 74 1.21 14.12 9.36
N PRO A 75 2.42 13.64 9.73
CA PRO A 75 2.71 12.22 9.86
C PRO A 75 1.91 11.58 11.01
N ASP A 76 1.66 12.31 12.09
CA ASP A 76 0.91 11.82 13.25
C ASP A 76 -0.55 11.47 12.88
N ALA A 77 -1.24 12.37 12.18
CA ALA A 77 -2.62 12.12 11.76
C ALA A 77 -2.73 10.97 10.75
N VAL A 78 -1.75 10.85 9.85
CA VAL A 78 -1.68 9.74 8.88
C VAL A 78 -1.41 8.42 9.59
N ALA A 79 -0.46 8.37 10.53
CA ALA A 79 -0.14 7.18 11.29
C ALA A 79 -1.31 6.71 12.15
N ALA A 80 -1.96 7.63 12.88
CA ALA A 80 -3.13 7.33 13.68
C ALA A 80 -4.28 6.74 12.83
N ARG A 81 -4.47 7.24 11.60
CA ARG A 81 -5.46 6.70 10.66
C ARG A 81 -5.07 5.30 10.17
N ALA A 82 -3.81 5.11 9.79
CA ALA A 82 -3.31 3.82 9.32
C ALA A 82 -3.43 2.74 10.40
N ILE A 83 -3.09 3.05 11.65
CA ILE A 83 -3.21 2.12 12.79
C ILE A 83 -4.69 1.73 13.02
N ARG A 84 -5.62 2.70 12.98
CA ARG A 84 -7.06 2.40 13.06
C ARG A 84 -7.56 1.51 11.91
N ALA A 85 -6.93 1.58 10.74
CA ALA A 85 -7.23 0.74 9.59
C ALA A 85 -6.51 -0.63 9.63
N GLY A 86 -5.78 -0.95 10.70
CA GLY A 86 -5.11 -2.23 10.92
C GLY A 86 -3.61 -2.25 10.60
N ALA A 87 -2.98 -1.09 10.39
CA ALA A 87 -1.51 -1.02 10.29
C ALA A 87 -0.86 -1.31 11.64
N ILE A 88 0.32 -1.91 11.61
CA ILE A 88 1.15 -2.17 12.78
C ILE A 88 2.26 -1.11 12.82
N GLU A 89 2.35 -0.39 13.94
CA GLU A 89 3.48 0.49 14.20
C GLU A 89 4.70 -0.34 14.61
N VAL A 90 5.76 -0.30 13.80
CA VAL A 90 7.00 -1.04 14.07
C VAL A 90 8.02 -0.15 14.79
N ALA A 91 7.99 1.15 14.53
CA ALA A 91 8.80 2.17 15.18
C ALA A 91 7.93 3.41 15.42
N SER A 92 8.09 4.04 16.57
CA SER A 92 7.28 5.20 16.97
C SER A 92 7.41 6.33 15.95
N ILE A 93 6.28 6.90 15.53
CA ILE A 93 6.28 8.18 14.83
C ILE A 93 6.62 9.27 15.84
N GLN A 94 7.74 9.95 15.64
CA GLN A 94 8.26 10.98 16.52
C GLN A 94 9.27 11.86 15.78
N ASP A 95 9.43 13.08 16.27
CA ASP A 95 10.46 13.99 15.80
C ASP A 95 11.86 13.39 15.99
N GLN A 96 12.74 13.72 15.05
CA GLN A 96 14.12 13.26 15.03
C GLN A 96 15.06 14.45 15.04
N ASP A 97 16.11 14.38 15.86
CA ASP A 97 17.06 15.49 16.08
C ASP A 97 17.80 15.94 14.81
N TYR A 98 17.86 15.08 13.79
CA TYR A 98 18.49 15.39 12.50
C TYR A 98 17.58 16.13 11.52
N GLY A 99 16.28 16.31 11.83
CA GLY A 99 15.33 17.09 11.05
C GLY A 99 15.10 16.57 9.63
N LEU A 100 13.95 15.93 9.41
CA LEU A 100 13.29 15.71 8.11
C LEU A 100 11.78 15.65 8.31
#